data_AF-C7NFX4-F1
#
_entry.id   AF-C7NFX4-F1
#
_cell.length_a   1.000
_cell.length_b   1.000
_cell.length_c   1.000
_cell.angle_alpha   90.00
_cell.angle_beta   90.00
_cell.angle_gamma   90.00
#
_symmetry.space_group_name_H-M   'P 1'
#
loop_
_entity.id
_entity.type
_entity.pdbx_description
1 polymer ?
#
loop_
_entity_poly.entity_id
_entity_poly.type
_entity_poly.pdbx_seq_one_letter_code
_entity_poly.pdbx_strand_id
1 'polypeptide(L)'
;MSATAAARVDDARSPSPDTRPSRLRGIDLARTVAIVGMVGAHLNVRYVDDPWGDLGWVVTGRSSALFAVLAGLSIALVSGRSTPLTGEPLRAARISLTVRAVLIYLLGLALGTMESGIAVILPAYGAMFLLAVPFVHLRARTLLAWAVGWSLLAPWAGAPLREWVDDPSSSIHSLPDHGGWMATTENLVLTGYYPIVFWFGYFLAGMFIGRLDLTRAATARALTLGGIAVGTAAWLLSRVVTAQPSVRQRMLDTWHGDPVADFHALDLQARHGLHGQAPADWVWQFTMYPHGGQVPWSGVAASFGSWGWWFRR
;
A
#
# COMPACT_ATOMS: atom_id res chain seq x y z
N MET A 1 -20.64 -12.64 -78.50
CA MET A 1 -21.32 -13.29 -77.36
C MET A 1 -20.24 -13.70 -76.36
N SER A 2 -19.89 -12.77 -75.47
CA SER A 2 -18.88 -12.98 -74.42
C SER A 2 -19.56 -13.50 -73.16
N ALA A 3 -19.11 -14.64 -72.64
CA ALA A 3 -19.51 -15.13 -71.33
C ALA A 3 -18.38 -14.86 -70.33
N THR A 4 -18.56 -13.81 -69.53
CA THR A 4 -17.63 -13.35 -68.50
C THR A 4 -17.78 -14.24 -67.27
N ALA A 5 -16.68 -14.85 -66.82
CA ALA A 5 -16.61 -15.58 -65.58
C ALA A 5 -16.78 -14.63 -64.37
N ALA A 6 -17.82 -14.86 -63.57
CA ALA A 6 -18.04 -14.13 -62.32
C ALA A 6 -17.03 -14.61 -61.27
N ALA A 7 -16.03 -13.77 -60.99
CA ALA A 7 -15.13 -13.94 -59.85
C ALA A 7 -15.95 -13.78 -58.56
N ARG A 8 -16.04 -14.86 -57.79
CA ARG A 8 -16.63 -14.88 -56.45
C ARG A 8 -15.68 -14.09 -55.54
N VAL A 9 -16.11 -12.92 -55.08
CA VAL A 9 -15.38 -12.12 -54.09
C VAL A 9 -15.40 -12.92 -52.79
N ASP A 10 -14.24 -13.41 -52.37
CA ASP A 10 -14.05 -13.97 -51.03
C ASP A 10 -14.39 -12.90 -50.01
N ASP A 11 -15.42 -13.16 -49.19
CA ASP A 11 -15.75 -12.37 -48.01
C ASP A 11 -14.52 -12.37 -47.08
N ALA A 12 -13.76 -11.28 -47.15
CA ALA A 12 -12.74 -10.97 -46.16
C ALA A 12 -13.41 -10.98 -44.79
N ARG A 13 -13.12 -12.00 -43.99
CA ARG A 13 -13.51 -12.09 -42.59
C ARG A 13 -13.17 -10.77 -41.92
N SER A 14 -14.21 -10.03 -41.55
CA SER A 14 -14.08 -8.83 -40.76
C SER A 14 -13.35 -9.20 -39.46
N PRO A 15 -12.32 -8.45 -39.04
CA PRO A 15 -11.67 -8.73 -37.76
C PRO A 15 -12.70 -8.62 -36.65
N SER A 16 -12.85 -9.71 -35.89
CA SER A 16 -13.78 -9.81 -34.75
C SER A 16 -13.56 -8.65 -33.77
N PRO A 17 -14.62 -8.10 -33.16
CA PRO A 17 -14.49 -6.96 -32.27
C PRO A 17 -13.74 -7.34 -30.98
N ASP A 18 -12.66 -6.60 -30.75
CA ASP A 18 -12.05 -6.24 -29.46
C ASP A 18 -11.57 -7.39 -28.55
N THR A 19 -10.38 -7.92 -28.82
CA THR A 19 -9.55 -8.67 -27.85
C THR A 19 -8.92 -7.76 -26.79
N ARG A 20 -9.60 -6.66 -26.40
CA ARG A 20 -9.17 -5.91 -25.23
C ARG A 20 -9.33 -6.80 -24.01
N PRO A 21 -8.27 -7.02 -23.21
CA PRO A 21 -8.40 -7.73 -21.95
C PRO A 21 -9.53 -7.06 -21.18
N SER A 22 -10.54 -7.83 -20.76
CA SER A 22 -11.70 -7.32 -20.03
C SER A 22 -11.20 -6.43 -18.88
N ARG A 23 -11.38 -5.11 -19.04
CA ARG A 23 -10.91 -4.14 -18.03
C ARG A 23 -11.65 -4.45 -16.73
N LEU A 24 -10.89 -4.76 -15.68
CA LEU A 24 -11.46 -5.02 -14.36
C LEU A 24 -11.90 -3.68 -13.75
N ARG A 25 -13.12 -3.25 -14.06
CA ARG A 25 -13.70 -1.97 -13.60
C ARG A 25 -13.56 -1.74 -12.09
N GLY A 26 -13.65 -2.81 -11.30
CA GLY A 26 -13.46 -2.74 -9.84
C GLY A 26 -12.04 -2.32 -9.41
N ILE A 27 -11.01 -2.66 -10.18
CA ILE A 27 -9.63 -2.24 -9.90
C ILE A 27 -9.45 -0.76 -10.19
N ASP A 28 -10.01 -0.28 -11.31
CA ASP A 28 -9.95 1.14 -11.66
C ASP A 28 -10.69 1.99 -10.62
N LEU A 29 -11.88 1.55 -10.18
CA LEU A 29 -12.60 2.20 -9.08
C LEU A 29 -11.79 2.22 -7.78
N ALA A 30 -11.22 1.07 -7.37
CA ALA A 30 -10.40 0.99 -6.16
C ALA A 30 -9.20 1.93 -6.23
N ARG A 31 -8.58 2.08 -7.41
CA ARG A 31 -7.47 3.01 -7.62
C ARG A 31 -7.92 4.46 -7.50
N THR A 32 -9.05 4.82 -8.10
CA THR A 32 -9.62 6.17 -7.97
C THR A 32 -9.93 6.48 -6.50
N VAL A 33 -10.56 5.55 -5.77
CA VAL A 33 -10.85 5.72 -4.34
C VAL A 33 -9.55 5.91 -3.54
N ALA A 34 -8.51 5.13 -3.82
CA ALA A 34 -7.22 5.27 -3.15
C ALA A 34 -6.58 6.64 -3.40
N ILE A 35 -6.59 7.12 -4.65
CA ILE A 35 -6.01 8.42 -5.03
C ILE A 35 -6.81 9.57 -4.40
N VAL A 36 -8.13 9.54 -4.50
CA VAL A 36 -9.00 10.56 -3.90
C VAL A 36 -8.80 10.59 -2.38
N GLY A 37 -8.71 9.44 -1.73
CA GLY A 37 -8.43 9.34 -0.31
C GLY A 37 -7.07 9.92 0.08
N MET A 38 -6.01 9.61 -0.68
CA MET A 38 -4.68 10.18 -0.43
C MET A 38 -4.69 11.70 -0.59
N VAL A 39 -5.32 12.23 -1.65
CA VAL A 39 -5.44 13.69 -1.85
C VAL A 39 -6.22 14.31 -0.69
N GLY A 40 -7.37 13.72 -0.30
CA GLY A 40 -8.16 14.18 0.82
C GLY A 40 -7.38 14.24 2.14
N ALA A 41 -6.60 13.20 2.45
CA ALA A 41 -5.77 13.16 3.65
C ALA A 41 -4.71 14.29 3.65
N HIS A 42 -4.05 14.56 2.53
CA HIS A 42 -3.03 15.61 2.45
C HIS A 42 -3.63 17.03 2.44
N LEU A 43 -4.84 17.21 1.92
CA LEU A 43 -5.55 18.49 1.98
C LEU A 43 -6.08 18.78 3.40
N ASN A 44 -6.52 17.74 4.11
CA ASN A 44 -7.01 17.86 5.49
C ASN A 44 -5.90 18.29 6.46
N VAL A 45 -4.66 17.84 6.23
CA VAL A 45 -3.48 18.24 7.01
C VAL A 45 -3.16 19.74 6.89
N ARG A 46 -3.68 20.46 5.88
CA ARG A 46 -3.09 21.73 5.47
C ARG A 46 -3.99 22.97 5.56
N TYR A 47 -5.31 22.86 5.64
CA TYR A 47 -6.17 24.03 5.39
C TYR A 47 -7.38 24.29 6.30
N VAL A 48 -7.79 23.38 7.19
CA VAL A 48 -9.01 23.60 7.98
C VAL A 48 -8.94 22.84 9.31
N ASP A 49 -9.39 23.47 10.40
CA ASP A 49 -9.70 22.79 11.66
C ASP A 49 -10.83 21.76 11.41
N ASP A 50 -10.41 20.51 11.15
CA ASP A 50 -11.20 19.29 11.03
C ASP A 50 -12.50 19.33 10.18
N PRO A 51 -12.44 19.59 8.86
CA PRO A 51 -13.59 19.63 7.96
C PRO A 51 -14.28 18.28 7.76
N TRP A 52 -13.66 17.17 8.16
CA TRP A 52 -14.22 15.82 8.02
C TRP A 52 -14.58 15.19 9.36
N GLY A 53 -14.22 15.79 10.50
CA GLY A 53 -14.46 15.21 11.81
C GLY A 53 -13.82 13.82 11.93
N ASP A 54 -14.58 12.94 12.57
CA ASP A 54 -14.31 11.50 12.59
C ASP A 54 -14.17 10.87 11.19
N LEU A 55 -14.71 11.42 10.10
CA LEU A 55 -14.52 10.76 8.79
C LEU A 55 -13.06 10.82 8.28
N GLY A 56 -12.25 11.76 8.79
CA GLY A 56 -10.82 11.86 8.48
C GLY A 56 -10.04 10.60 8.86
N TRP A 57 -10.35 9.99 10.01
CA TRP A 57 -9.65 8.77 10.47
C TRP A 57 -9.86 7.59 9.51
N VAL A 58 -11.00 7.54 8.82
CA VAL A 58 -11.33 6.44 7.89
C VAL A 58 -10.41 6.48 6.66
N VAL A 59 -9.93 7.66 6.28
CA VAL A 59 -9.18 7.89 5.03
C VAL A 59 -7.68 7.95 5.27
N THR A 60 -7.25 8.56 6.38
CA THR A 60 -5.84 8.77 6.74
C THR A 60 -5.11 7.43 6.94
N GLY A 61 -3.97 7.25 6.27
CA GLY A 61 -3.16 6.02 6.24
C GLY A 61 -3.75 4.84 5.44
N ARG A 62 -5.07 4.61 5.52
CA ARG A 62 -5.76 3.48 4.86
C ARG A 62 -5.80 3.59 3.34
N SER A 63 -6.00 4.80 2.83
CA SER A 63 -5.98 5.10 1.39
C SER A 63 -4.60 4.80 0.77
N SER A 64 -3.52 5.16 1.46
CA SER A 64 -2.14 4.84 1.05
C SER A 64 -1.86 3.33 1.09
N ALA A 65 -2.35 2.62 2.11
CA ALA A 65 -2.22 1.15 2.18
C ALA A 65 -2.95 0.47 1.01
N LEU A 66 -4.18 0.91 0.70
CA LEU A 66 -4.91 0.44 -0.47
C LEU A 66 -4.15 0.74 -1.77
N PHE A 67 -3.56 1.93 -1.90
CA PHE A 67 -2.73 2.28 -3.05
C PHE A 67 -1.54 1.32 -3.21
N ALA A 68 -0.81 1.01 -2.13
CA ALA A 68 0.30 0.07 -2.14
C ALA A 68 -0.13 -1.36 -2.53
N VAL A 69 -1.26 -1.85 -2.03
CA VAL A 69 -1.84 -3.14 -2.43
C VAL A 69 -2.18 -3.13 -3.93
N LEU A 70 -2.84 -2.07 -4.41
CA LEU A 70 -3.20 -1.96 -5.83
C LEU A 70 -1.98 -1.83 -6.75
N ALA A 71 -0.88 -1.28 -6.25
CA ALA A 71 0.39 -1.23 -6.95
C ALA A 71 0.99 -2.62 -7.15
N GLY A 72 1.10 -3.41 -6.07
CA GLY A 72 1.52 -4.81 -6.14
C GLY A 72 0.61 -5.65 -7.04
N LEU A 73 -0.70 -5.45 -6.94
CA LEU A 73 -1.69 -6.06 -7.83
C LEU A 73 -1.39 -5.73 -9.29
N SER A 74 -1.12 -4.46 -9.60
CA SER A 74 -0.80 -4.02 -10.96
C SER A 74 0.46 -4.71 -11.50
N ILE A 75 1.50 -4.90 -10.67
CA ILE A 75 2.73 -5.63 -11.03
C ILE A 75 2.40 -7.08 -11.39
N ALA A 76 1.62 -7.78 -10.56
CA ALA A 76 1.24 -9.17 -10.84
C ALA A 76 0.37 -9.29 -12.11
N LEU A 77 -0.50 -8.32 -12.38
CA LEU A 77 -1.35 -8.30 -13.56
C LEU A 77 -0.53 -8.21 -14.86
N VAL A 78 0.46 -7.31 -14.91
CA VAL A 78 1.31 -7.12 -16.10
C VAL A 78 2.41 -8.18 -16.25
N SER A 79 2.69 -8.95 -15.19
CA SER A 79 3.70 -10.02 -15.18
C SER A 79 3.10 -11.43 -15.21
N GLY A 80 1.96 -11.60 -15.90
CA GLY A 80 1.39 -12.92 -16.22
C GLY A 80 0.20 -13.37 -15.37
N ARG A 81 -0.32 -12.55 -14.45
CA ARG A 81 -1.49 -12.89 -13.60
C ARG A 81 -1.32 -14.27 -12.94
N SER A 82 -2.30 -15.17 -13.06
CA SER A 82 -2.29 -16.51 -12.47
C SER A 82 -1.17 -17.43 -12.96
N THR A 83 -0.57 -17.13 -14.12
CA THR A 83 0.52 -17.90 -14.72
C THR A 83 1.77 -17.01 -14.86
N PRO A 84 2.67 -16.99 -13.85
CA PRO A 84 3.87 -16.15 -13.89
C PRO A 84 4.69 -16.39 -15.16
N LEU A 85 5.20 -15.29 -15.73
CA LEU A 85 6.04 -15.35 -16.93
C LEU A 85 7.34 -16.13 -16.66
N THR A 86 7.86 -16.78 -17.69
CA THR A 86 9.15 -17.50 -17.69
C THR A 86 9.98 -17.13 -18.92
N GLY A 87 11.31 -17.35 -18.87
CA GLY A 87 12.20 -17.11 -20.01
C GLY A 87 12.33 -15.62 -20.40
N GLU A 88 12.40 -15.34 -21.70
CA GLU A 88 12.53 -13.97 -22.24
C GLU A 88 11.37 -13.03 -21.82
N PRO A 89 10.09 -13.43 -21.85
CA PRO A 89 9.00 -12.59 -21.35
C PRO A 89 9.17 -12.14 -19.90
N LEU A 90 9.71 -13.02 -19.03
CA LEU A 90 10.01 -12.68 -17.64
C LEU A 90 11.14 -11.65 -17.55
N ARG A 91 12.19 -11.82 -18.36
CA ARG A 91 13.32 -10.90 -18.41
C ARG A 91 12.88 -9.51 -18.89
N ALA A 92 12.08 -9.44 -19.94
CA ALA A 92 11.49 -8.18 -20.44
C ALA A 92 10.62 -7.49 -19.38
N ALA A 93 9.77 -8.26 -18.68
CA ALA A 93 8.94 -7.73 -17.60
C ALA A 93 9.78 -7.18 -16.43
N ARG A 94 10.86 -7.88 -16.04
CA ARG A 94 11.79 -7.41 -15.01
C ARG A 94 12.48 -6.12 -15.42
N ILE A 95 13.01 -6.04 -16.64
CA ILE A 95 13.68 -4.83 -17.15
C ILE A 95 12.70 -3.65 -17.20
N SER A 96 11.50 -3.86 -17.75
CA SER A 96 10.47 -2.82 -17.82
C SER A 96 10.08 -2.30 -16.42
N LEU A 97 9.93 -3.21 -15.46
CA LEU A 97 9.64 -2.85 -14.07
C LEU A 97 10.79 -2.08 -13.43
N THR A 98 12.04 -2.53 -13.62
CA THR A 98 13.24 -1.84 -13.11
C THR A 98 13.36 -0.42 -13.69
N VAL A 99 13.21 -0.25 -15.00
CA VAL A 99 13.28 1.08 -15.63
C VAL A 99 12.19 2.00 -15.07
N ARG A 100 10.95 1.50 -14.98
CA ARG A 100 9.84 2.26 -14.39
C ARG A 100 10.11 2.63 -12.94
N ALA A 101 10.64 1.70 -12.15
CA ALA A 101 11.00 1.90 -10.75
C ALA A 101 12.01 3.05 -10.60
N VAL A 102 13.08 3.02 -11.40
CA VAL A 102 14.15 4.03 -11.39
C VAL A 102 13.62 5.40 -11.82
N LEU A 103 12.81 5.47 -12.90
CA LEU A 103 12.24 6.74 -13.36
C LEU A 103 11.33 7.38 -12.31
N ILE A 104 10.46 6.58 -11.68
CA ILE A 104 9.58 7.06 -10.60
C ILE A 104 10.41 7.52 -9.40
N TYR A 105 11.45 6.76 -9.03
CA TYR A 105 12.33 7.08 -7.92
C TYR A 105 13.03 8.43 -8.14
N LEU A 106 13.67 8.60 -9.30
CA LEU A 106 14.37 9.83 -9.66
C LEU A 106 13.42 11.03 -9.77
N LEU A 107 12.22 10.83 -10.33
CA LEU A 107 11.18 11.86 -10.35
C LEU A 107 10.77 12.27 -8.93
N GLY A 108 10.62 11.30 -8.03
CA GLY A 108 10.33 11.55 -6.63
C GLY A 108 11.43 12.37 -5.95
N LEU A 109 12.70 12.04 -6.20
CA LEU A 109 13.84 12.82 -5.72
C LEU A 109 13.87 14.23 -6.32
N ALA A 110 13.52 14.39 -7.59
CA ALA A 110 13.47 15.71 -8.22
C ALA A 110 12.31 16.57 -7.67
N LEU A 111 11.17 15.97 -7.33
CA LEU A 111 10.04 16.69 -6.77
C LEU A 111 10.23 17.06 -5.30
N GLY A 112 10.92 16.23 -4.54
CA GLY A 112 11.13 16.52 -3.12
C GLY A 112 12.18 17.60 -2.83
N THR A 113 12.97 18.04 -3.83
CA THR A 113 13.78 19.25 -3.69
C THR A 113 12.94 20.53 -3.72
N MET A 114 11.67 20.42 -4.14
CA MET A 114 10.71 21.51 -4.02
C MET A 114 10.14 21.52 -2.60
N GLU A 115 10.33 22.62 -1.87
CA GLU A 115 9.78 22.88 -0.53
C GLU A 115 8.25 23.00 -0.59
N SER A 116 7.59 21.86 -0.79
CA SER A 116 6.14 21.78 -0.97
C SER A 116 5.42 21.49 0.34
N GLY A 117 6.13 21.08 1.41
CA GLY A 117 5.55 20.66 2.69
C GLY A 117 4.72 19.37 2.62
N ILE A 118 4.83 18.61 1.52
CA ILE A 118 4.09 17.36 1.28
C ILE A 118 5.09 16.20 1.28
N ALA A 119 4.78 15.13 2.03
CA ALA A 119 5.57 13.90 1.99
C ALA A 119 5.44 13.23 0.61
N VAL A 120 6.52 13.24 -0.17
CA VAL A 120 6.53 12.71 -1.54
C VAL A 120 6.67 11.18 -1.49
N ILE A 121 5.59 10.45 -1.79
CA ILE A 121 5.58 8.97 -1.76
C ILE A 121 6.42 8.31 -2.89
N LEU A 122 6.74 9.05 -3.95
CA LEU A 122 7.35 8.50 -5.18
C LEU A 122 8.70 7.78 -4.96
N PRO A 123 9.66 8.29 -4.17
CA PRO A 123 10.91 7.58 -3.90
C PRO A 123 10.64 6.21 -3.26
N ALA A 124 9.80 6.17 -2.21
CA ALA A 124 9.47 4.91 -1.55
C ALA A 124 8.77 3.95 -2.51
N TYR A 125 7.88 4.47 -3.35
CA TYR A 125 7.17 3.71 -4.37
C TYR A 125 8.09 3.12 -5.44
N GLY A 126 9.03 3.91 -5.97
CA GLY A 126 10.03 3.45 -6.92
C GLY A 126 10.93 2.37 -6.34
N ALA A 127 11.39 2.55 -5.10
CA ALA A 127 12.20 1.55 -4.41
C ALA A 127 11.43 0.24 -4.14
N MET A 128 10.15 0.32 -3.73
CA MET A 128 9.29 -0.86 -3.59
C MET A 128 9.06 -1.59 -4.91
N PHE A 129 8.94 -0.87 -6.03
CA PHE A 129 8.85 -1.48 -7.37
C PHE A 129 10.12 -2.26 -7.71
N LEU A 130 11.28 -1.69 -7.41
CA LEU A 130 12.57 -2.34 -7.62
C LEU A 130 12.70 -3.59 -6.75
N LEU A 131 12.31 -3.50 -5.47
CA LEU A 131 12.31 -4.61 -4.53
C LEU A 131 11.34 -5.73 -4.93
N ALA A 132 10.26 -5.42 -5.66
CA ALA A 132 9.29 -6.39 -6.17
C ALA A 132 9.80 -7.21 -7.39
N VAL A 133 10.84 -6.74 -8.09
CA VAL A 133 11.41 -7.41 -9.29
C VAL A 133 11.77 -8.89 -9.04
N PRO A 134 12.49 -9.28 -7.95
CA PRO A 134 12.75 -10.68 -7.68
C PRO A 134 11.48 -11.49 -7.42
N PHE A 135 10.40 -10.90 -6.92
CA PHE A 135 9.15 -11.59 -6.57
C PHE A 135 8.23 -11.83 -7.77
N VAL A 136 8.47 -11.18 -8.91
CA VAL A 136 7.59 -11.25 -10.10
C VAL A 136 7.42 -12.67 -10.65
N HIS A 137 8.38 -13.57 -10.46
CA HIS A 137 8.26 -14.95 -10.96
C HIS A 137 7.49 -15.89 -10.01
N LEU A 138 7.16 -15.43 -8.79
CA LEU A 138 6.60 -16.27 -7.75
C LEU A 138 5.10 -16.54 -7.96
N ARG A 139 4.67 -17.73 -7.54
CA ARG A 139 3.27 -18.16 -7.55
C ARG A 139 2.52 -17.57 -6.35
N ALA A 140 1.18 -17.54 -6.43
CA ALA A 140 0.30 -16.99 -5.40
C ALA A 140 0.64 -17.48 -3.99
N ARG A 141 0.77 -18.80 -3.78
CA ARG A 141 1.10 -19.38 -2.46
C ARG A 141 2.40 -18.87 -1.85
N THR A 142 3.42 -18.67 -2.66
CA THR A 142 4.73 -18.20 -2.19
C THR A 142 4.67 -16.71 -1.89
N LEU A 143 3.96 -15.93 -2.70
CA LEU A 143 3.70 -14.52 -2.42
C LEU A 143 2.86 -14.33 -1.16
N LEU A 144 1.88 -15.21 -0.89
CA LEU A 144 1.12 -15.19 0.35
C LEU A 144 2.01 -15.47 1.55
N ALA A 145 2.87 -16.49 1.48
CA ALA A 145 3.81 -16.80 2.55
C ALA A 145 4.76 -15.62 2.83
N TRP A 146 5.27 -14.99 1.77
CA TRP A 146 6.07 -13.77 1.90
C TRP A 146 5.26 -12.60 2.46
N ALA A 147 4.04 -12.35 1.99
CA ALA A 147 3.21 -11.26 2.48
C ALA A 147 2.89 -11.43 3.98
N VAL A 148 2.50 -12.64 4.39
CA VAL A 148 2.22 -12.97 5.80
C VAL A 148 3.49 -12.89 6.63
N GLY A 149 4.56 -13.56 6.21
CA GLY A 149 5.83 -13.57 6.93
C GLY A 149 6.42 -12.16 7.06
N TRP A 150 6.39 -11.36 6.00
CA TRP A 150 6.88 -9.99 6.01
C TRP A 150 6.03 -9.10 6.91
N SER A 151 4.71 -9.18 6.81
CA SER A 151 3.82 -8.37 7.67
C SER A 151 3.97 -8.74 9.14
N LEU A 152 4.21 -10.02 9.44
CA LEU A 152 4.41 -10.47 10.82
C LEU A 152 5.80 -10.11 11.33
N LEU A 153 6.86 -10.23 10.53
CA LEU A 153 8.25 -10.12 11.01
C LEU A 153 8.82 -8.71 10.91
N ALA A 154 8.46 -7.94 9.87
CA ALA A 154 8.99 -6.60 9.65
C ALA A 154 8.77 -5.64 10.85
N PRO A 155 7.60 -5.64 11.52
CA PRO A 155 7.38 -4.77 12.68
C PRO A 155 8.32 -5.09 13.86
N TRP A 156 8.56 -6.38 14.12
CA TRP A 156 9.46 -6.82 15.21
C TRP A 156 10.94 -6.69 14.88
N ALA A 157 11.31 -6.84 13.61
CA ALA A 157 12.69 -6.63 13.16
C ALA A 157 13.03 -5.14 13.08
N GLY A 158 12.04 -4.31 12.71
CA GLY A 158 12.24 -2.91 12.45
C GLY A 158 12.24 -2.02 13.70
N ALA A 159 11.51 -2.39 14.76
CA ALA A 159 11.53 -1.67 16.04
C ALA A 159 12.95 -1.56 16.66
N PRO A 160 13.69 -2.66 16.91
CA PRO A 160 15.04 -2.58 17.45
C PRO A 160 16.00 -1.93 16.46
N LEU A 161 15.86 -2.18 15.15
CA LEU A 161 16.74 -1.59 14.15
C LEU A 161 16.68 -0.06 14.09
N ARG A 162 15.57 0.55 14.52
CA ARG A 162 15.43 2.01 14.64
C ARG A 162 16.13 2.60 15.85
N GLU A 163 16.30 1.84 16.93
CA GLU A 163 17.06 2.30 18.10
C GLU A 163 18.55 2.51 17.77
N TRP A 164 19.04 1.87 16.70
CA TRP A 164 20.41 2.02 16.19
C TRP A 164 20.59 3.19 15.22
N VAL A 165 19.51 3.86 14.81
CA VAL A 165 19.58 5.05 13.95
C VAL A 165 19.61 6.27 14.86
N ASP A 166 20.78 6.89 14.98
CA ASP A 166 20.98 8.14 15.71
C ASP A 166 20.11 9.24 15.06
N ASP A 167 19.13 9.73 15.80
CA ASP A 167 18.18 10.80 15.44
C ASP A 167 16.97 10.41 14.53
N PRO A 168 15.88 9.87 15.12
CA PRO A 168 14.62 9.64 14.42
C PRO A 168 13.84 10.92 14.07
N SER A 169 14.31 12.10 14.50
CA SER A 169 13.55 13.36 14.46
C SER A 169 13.95 14.29 13.31
N SER A 170 15.10 14.08 12.68
CA SER A 170 15.46 14.84 11.49
C SER A 170 14.79 14.24 10.25
N SER A 171 13.89 15.05 9.69
CA SER A 171 13.28 14.97 8.35
C SER A 171 11.96 14.19 8.25
N ILE A 172 10.89 14.94 8.54
CA ILE A 172 9.55 14.87 7.91
C ILE A 172 9.64 14.80 6.36
N HIS A 173 10.81 15.09 5.79
CA HIS A 173 11.10 15.04 4.37
C HIS A 173 11.67 13.67 3.97
N SER A 174 10.97 12.99 3.08
CA SER A 174 11.38 11.73 2.45
C SER A 174 12.61 11.87 1.51
N LEU A 175 13.39 12.93 1.66
CA LEU A 175 14.49 13.35 0.79
C LEU A 175 15.68 13.86 1.60
N PRO A 176 16.87 14.00 0.98
CA PRO A 176 18.08 14.36 1.71
C PRO A 176 17.90 15.72 2.37
N ASP A 177 17.74 15.71 3.69
CA ASP A 177 18.32 16.77 4.48
C ASP A 177 19.85 16.67 4.31
N HIS A 178 20.59 17.72 4.70
CA HIS A 178 22.01 17.94 4.36
C HIS A 178 23.03 16.81 4.73
N GLY A 179 22.59 15.63 5.20
CA GLY A 179 23.37 14.45 5.59
C GLY A 179 23.71 13.42 4.49
N GLY A 180 23.36 13.66 3.22
CA GLY A 180 23.83 12.86 2.07
C GLY A 180 23.07 11.54 1.78
N TRP A 181 23.66 10.69 0.94
CA TRP A 181 22.99 9.49 0.38
C TRP A 181 22.64 8.40 1.41
N MET A 182 23.44 8.27 2.48
CA MET A 182 23.19 7.29 3.55
C MET A 182 21.95 7.65 4.36
N ALA A 183 21.86 8.90 4.85
CA ALA A 183 20.68 9.40 5.55
C ALA A 183 19.39 9.28 4.71
N THR A 184 19.49 9.56 3.40
CA THR A 184 18.35 9.38 2.47
C THR A 184 17.91 7.91 2.39
N THR A 185 18.86 6.98 2.39
CA THR A 185 18.59 5.53 2.32
C THR A 185 17.99 5.02 3.63
N GLU A 186 18.53 5.45 4.76
CA GLU A 186 18.02 5.11 6.10
C GLU A 186 16.59 5.62 6.30
N ASN A 187 16.32 6.87 5.94
CA ASN A 187 14.97 7.45 5.94
C ASN A 187 14.03 6.70 5.00
N LEU A 188 14.47 6.31 3.81
CA LEU A 188 13.60 5.60 2.88
C LEU A 188 13.27 4.18 3.37
N VAL A 189 14.22 3.50 4.00
CA VAL A 189 14.09 2.08 4.35
C VAL A 189 13.45 1.91 5.73
N LEU A 190 13.83 2.74 6.72
CA LEU A 190 13.58 2.50 8.14
C LEU A 190 12.83 3.62 8.86
N THR A 191 13.23 4.88 8.68
CA THR A 191 12.86 5.99 9.59
C THR A 191 11.91 7.05 9.02
N GLY A 192 11.75 7.14 7.69
CA GLY A 192 10.91 8.15 7.04
C GLY A 192 9.40 7.85 7.11
N TYR A 193 8.60 8.65 6.41
CA TYR A 193 7.12 8.59 6.41
C TYR A 193 6.55 7.33 5.73
N TYR A 194 7.30 6.76 4.78
CA TYR A 194 6.92 5.55 4.02
C TYR A 194 8.04 4.50 4.07
N PRO A 195 8.39 3.97 5.26
CA PRO A 195 9.55 3.11 5.42
C PRO A 195 9.34 1.78 4.68
N ILE A 196 10.13 1.53 3.64
CA ILE A 196 9.95 0.40 2.70
C ILE A 196 9.76 -0.93 3.45
N VAL A 197 10.50 -1.14 4.54
CA VAL A 197 10.45 -2.37 5.34
C VAL A 197 9.05 -2.68 5.83
N PHE A 198 8.22 -1.71 6.18
CA PHE A 198 6.88 -1.98 6.71
C PHE A 198 5.83 -1.98 5.61
N TRP A 199 6.02 -1.14 4.59
CA TRP A 199 5.07 -0.99 3.50
C TRP A 199 5.15 -2.11 2.45
N PHE A 200 6.29 -2.79 2.33
CA PHE A 200 6.48 -3.83 1.32
C PHE A 200 5.56 -5.05 1.51
N GLY A 201 5.09 -5.31 2.74
CA GLY A 201 4.06 -6.33 3.01
C GLY A 201 2.78 -6.10 2.21
N TYR A 202 2.34 -4.85 2.05
CA TYR A 202 1.18 -4.49 1.24
C TYR A 202 1.41 -4.76 -0.25
N PHE A 203 2.62 -4.49 -0.75
CA PHE A 203 3.00 -4.81 -2.12
C PHE A 203 2.92 -6.30 -2.39
N LEU A 204 3.47 -7.11 -1.50
CA LEU A 204 3.44 -8.58 -1.61
C LEU A 204 2.00 -9.11 -1.54
N ALA A 205 1.17 -8.57 -0.65
CA ALA A 205 -0.25 -8.91 -0.57
C ALA A 205 -1.00 -8.57 -1.87
N GLY A 206 -0.72 -7.39 -2.44
CA GLY A 206 -1.22 -6.98 -3.75
C GLY A 206 -0.82 -7.93 -4.86
N MET A 207 0.47 -8.29 -4.92
CA MET A 207 0.99 -9.25 -5.91
C MET A 207 0.31 -10.61 -5.75
N PHE A 208 0.14 -11.10 -4.52
CA PHE A 208 -0.61 -12.33 -4.23
C PHE A 208 -2.02 -12.25 -4.80
N ILE A 209 -2.79 -11.19 -4.51
CA ILE A 209 -4.14 -10.99 -5.02
C ILE A 209 -4.15 -11.00 -6.55
N GLY A 210 -3.16 -10.38 -7.19
CA GLY A 210 -3.04 -10.35 -8.66
C GLY A 210 -2.67 -11.66 -9.31
N ARG A 211 -2.20 -12.65 -8.54
CA ARG A 211 -2.02 -14.05 -9.00
C ARG A 211 -3.30 -14.87 -8.88
N LEU A 212 -4.34 -14.37 -8.22
CA LEU A 212 -5.62 -15.07 -8.13
C LEU A 212 -6.49 -14.80 -9.36
N ASP A 213 -7.38 -15.73 -9.66
CA ASP A 213 -8.39 -15.54 -10.70
C ASP A 213 -9.52 -14.64 -10.17
N LEU A 214 -9.35 -13.33 -10.34
CA LEU A 214 -10.32 -12.31 -9.93
C LEU A 214 -11.61 -12.29 -10.75
N THR A 215 -11.70 -13.09 -11.83
CA THR A 215 -12.95 -13.22 -12.60
C THR A 215 -13.95 -14.15 -11.91
N ARG A 216 -13.47 -15.01 -11.00
CA ARG A 216 -14.32 -15.93 -10.24
C ARG A 216 -14.94 -15.22 -9.04
N ALA A 217 -16.27 -15.28 -8.95
CA ALA A 217 -17.02 -14.77 -7.79
C ALA A 217 -16.56 -15.40 -6.46
N ALA A 218 -16.16 -16.67 -6.48
CA ALA A 218 -15.64 -17.35 -5.29
C ALA A 218 -14.34 -16.69 -4.77
N THR A 219 -13.42 -16.30 -5.66
CA THR A 219 -12.19 -15.57 -5.30
C THR A 219 -12.52 -14.22 -4.68
N ALA A 220 -13.42 -13.46 -5.31
CA ALA A 220 -13.84 -12.16 -4.78
C ALA A 220 -14.46 -12.30 -3.38
N ARG A 221 -15.37 -13.27 -3.19
CA ARG A 221 -15.98 -13.55 -1.88
C ARG A 221 -14.94 -13.98 -0.84
N ALA A 222 -14.00 -14.85 -1.21
CA ALA A 222 -12.94 -15.30 -0.30
C ALA A 222 -12.03 -14.14 0.12
N LEU A 223 -11.66 -13.26 -0.80
CA LEU A 223 -10.88 -12.05 -0.50
C LEU A 223 -11.66 -11.08 0.39
N THR A 224 -12.95 -10.86 0.11
CA THR A 224 -13.79 -9.98 0.93
C THR A 224 -13.97 -10.55 2.34
N LEU A 225 -14.37 -11.80 2.48
CA LEU A 225 -14.59 -12.44 3.78
C LEU A 225 -13.28 -12.61 4.55
N GLY A 226 -12.20 -12.99 3.86
CA GLY A 226 -10.87 -13.10 4.47
C GLY A 226 -10.34 -11.75 4.95
N GLY A 227 -10.49 -10.70 4.14
CA GLY A 227 -10.13 -9.33 4.51
C GLY A 227 -10.91 -8.82 5.72
N ILE A 228 -12.23 -9.07 5.75
CA ILE A 228 -13.09 -8.75 6.91
C ILE A 228 -12.60 -9.52 8.14
N ALA A 229 -12.42 -10.84 8.04
CA ALA A 229 -11.99 -11.66 9.17
C ALA A 229 -10.64 -11.21 9.73
N VAL A 230 -9.65 -10.98 8.87
CA VAL A 230 -8.31 -10.49 9.29
C VAL A 230 -8.43 -9.10 9.91
N GLY A 231 -9.19 -8.19 9.30
CA GLY A 231 -9.38 -6.84 9.82
C GLY A 231 -10.10 -6.80 11.16
N THR A 232 -11.12 -7.64 11.35
CA THR A 232 -11.83 -7.77 12.63
C THR A 232 -10.94 -8.41 13.70
N ALA A 233 -10.20 -9.48 13.36
CA ALA A 233 -9.28 -10.13 14.30
C ALA A 233 -8.18 -9.17 14.76
N ALA A 234 -7.60 -8.41 13.83
CA ALA A 234 -6.64 -7.35 14.12
C ALA A 234 -7.22 -6.28 15.04
N TRP A 235 -8.44 -5.82 14.76
CA TRP A 235 -9.10 -4.79 15.56
C TRP A 235 -9.38 -5.27 16.98
N LEU A 236 -9.90 -6.49 17.12
CA LEU A 236 -10.11 -7.10 18.43
C LEU A 236 -8.79 -7.26 19.19
N LEU A 237 -7.74 -7.76 18.54
CA LEU A 237 -6.42 -7.91 19.16
C LEU A 237 -5.88 -6.57 19.65
N SER A 238 -5.94 -5.53 18.81
CA SER A 238 -5.53 -4.18 19.18
C SER A 238 -6.31 -3.67 20.40
N ARG A 239 -7.63 -3.81 20.41
CA ARG A 239 -8.49 -3.34 21.51
C ARG A 239 -8.25 -4.11 22.80
N VAL A 240 -8.04 -5.42 22.73
CA VAL A 240 -7.78 -6.26 23.91
C VAL A 240 -6.41 -5.94 24.50
N VAL A 241 -5.37 -5.79 23.69
CA VAL A 241 -4.01 -5.49 24.16
C VAL A 241 -3.91 -4.07 24.71
N THR A 242 -4.41 -3.07 23.97
CA THR A 242 -4.37 -1.66 24.40
C THR A 242 -5.35 -1.32 25.53
N ALA A 243 -6.26 -2.23 25.89
CA ALA A 243 -7.08 -2.09 27.10
C ALA A 243 -6.34 -2.45 28.39
N GLN A 244 -5.22 -3.18 28.32
CA GLN A 244 -4.48 -3.59 29.51
C GLN A 244 -3.82 -2.38 30.18
N PRO A 245 -3.98 -2.18 31.51
CA PRO A 245 -3.39 -1.04 32.21
C PRO A 245 -1.86 -0.94 32.05
N SER A 246 -1.17 -2.07 32.08
CA SER A 246 0.29 -2.15 31.88
C SER A 246 0.72 -1.67 30.50
N VAL A 247 -0.03 -2.03 29.46
CA VAL A 247 0.23 -1.60 28.08
C VAL A 247 0.00 -0.11 27.93
N ARG A 248 -1.11 0.42 28.47
CA ARG A 248 -1.39 1.86 28.44
C ARG A 248 -0.33 2.67 29.16
N GLN A 249 0.12 2.21 30.32
CA GLN A 249 1.18 2.88 31.07
C GLN A 249 2.47 2.91 30.25
N ARG A 250 2.87 1.77 29.66
CA ARG A 250 4.06 1.70 28.82
C ARG A 250 3.96 2.58 27.57
N MET A 251 2.78 2.71 26.98
CA MET A 251 2.54 3.65 25.88
C MET A 251 2.72 5.10 26.31
N LEU A 252 2.29 5.48 27.52
CA LEU A 252 2.54 6.80 28.08
C LEU A 252 4.03 7.02 28.36
N ASP A 253 4.70 6.03 28.94
CA ASP A 253 6.13 6.11 29.30
C ASP A 253 7.04 6.23 28.06
N THR A 254 6.61 5.68 26.93
CA THR A 254 7.38 5.66 25.67
C THR A 254 6.91 6.73 24.67
N TRP A 255 5.92 7.54 25.04
CA TRP A 255 5.44 8.64 24.23
C TRP A 255 6.49 9.75 24.15
N HIS A 256 6.79 10.21 22.93
CA HIS A 256 7.78 11.24 22.66
C HIS A 256 7.21 12.43 21.86
N GLY A 257 5.88 12.47 21.69
CA GLY A 257 5.18 13.64 21.16
C GLY A 257 4.93 14.68 22.24
N ASP A 258 3.98 15.59 22.00
CA ASP A 258 3.63 16.61 23.01
C ASP A 258 3.17 15.97 24.32
N PRO A 259 3.47 16.57 25.48
CA PRO A 259 3.07 16.00 26.76
C PRO A 259 1.56 15.77 26.85
N VAL A 260 1.18 14.56 27.28
CA VAL A 260 -0.21 14.11 27.43
C VAL A 260 -0.50 13.78 28.90
N ALA A 261 -1.69 14.15 29.37
CA ALA A 261 -2.08 13.95 30.77
C ALA A 261 -2.46 12.48 31.07
N ASP A 262 -3.05 11.80 30.09
CA ASP A 262 -3.51 10.42 30.22
C ASP A 262 -3.55 9.70 28.86
N PHE A 263 -3.93 8.43 28.89
CA PHE A 263 -4.08 7.61 27.68
C PHE A 263 -5.16 8.14 26.73
N HIS A 264 -6.18 8.83 27.24
CA HIS A 264 -7.25 9.37 26.39
C HIS A 264 -6.72 10.52 25.53
N ALA A 265 -5.94 11.43 26.13
CA ALA A 265 -5.25 12.50 25.42
C ALA A 265 -4.26 11.94 24.39
N LEU A 266 -3.48 10.91 24.76
CA LEU A 266 -2.61 10.20 23.82
C LEU A 266 -3.39 9.62 22.64
N ASP A 267 -4.49 8.93 22.90
CA ASP A 267 -5.32 8.30 21.86
C ASP A 267 -5.91 9.34 20.91
N LEU A 268 -6.36 10.49 21.42
CA LEU A 268 -6.84 11.60 20.60
C LEU A 268 -5.74 12.14 19.69
N GLN A 269 -4.56 12.43 20.25
CA GLN A 269 -3.44 12.96 19.48
C GLN A 269 -2.96 11.97 18.41
N ALA A 270 -2.81 10.69 18.78
CA ALA A 270 -2.32 9.66 17.86
C ALA A 270 -3.33 9.30 16.75
N ARG A 271 -4.64 9.55 16.93
CA ARG A 271 -5.69 9.32 15.90
C ARG A 271 -5.53 10.20 14.67
N HIS A 272 -5.02 11.42 14.84
CA HIS A 272 -4.79 12.34 13.71
C HIS A 272 -3.60 11.90 12.84
N GLY A 273 -2.79 10.97 13.36
CA GLY A 273 -1.65 10.36 12.69
C GLY A 273 -0.38 10.66 13.45
N LEU A 274 0.54 9.69 13.48
CA LEU A 274 1.82 9.86 14.18
C LEU A 274 2.82 10.73 13.40
N HIS A 275 2.43 11.22 12.20
CA HIS A 275 3.18 12.12 11.31
C HIS A 275 4.69 11.82 11.21
N GLY A 276 5.06 10.54 11.27
CA GLY A 276 6.42 10.09 11.53
C GLY A 276 6.44 8.59 11.85
N GLN A 277 7.04 8.20 12.97
CA GLN A 277 7.22 6.82 13.41
C GLN A 277 6.53 6.61 14.76
N ALA A 278 5.90 5.45 14.98
CA ALA A 278 5.50 5.11 16.34
C ALA A 278 6.76 4.92 17.21
N PRO A 279 6.68 5.17 18.53
CA PRO A 279 7.80 4.90 19.42
C PRO A 279 8.35 3.48 19.25
N ALA A 280 9.66 3.34 19.39
CA ALA A 280 10.40 2.09 19.18
C ALA A 280 10.15 1.05 20.29
N ASP A 281 8.92 0.94 20.79
CA ASP A 281 8.50 -0.04 21.77
C ASP A 281 7.49 -1.02 21.17
N TRP A 282 7.53 -2.27 21.61
CA TRP A 282 6.70 -3.35 21.09
C TRP A 282 5.20 -3.08 21.26
N VAL A 283 4.78 -2.31 22.28
CA VAL A 283 3.36 -2.03 22.53
C VAL A 283 2.71 -1.31 21.35
N TRP A 284 3.50 -0.53 20.60
CA TRP A 284 3.01 0.25 19.48
C TRP A 284 2.62 -0.62 18.28
N GLN A 285 3.16 -1.84 18.17
CA GLN A 285 2.81 -2.81 17.12
C GLN A 285 1.35 -3.30 17.20
N PHE A 286 0.72 -3.11 18.37
CA PHE A 286 -0.68 -3.45 18.59
C PHE A 286 -1.62 -2.26 18.40
N THR A 287 -1.11 -1.10 17.98
CA THR A 287 -1.94 0.09 17.74
C THR A 287 -2.42 0.16 16.29
N MET A 288 -3.52 0.88 16.08
CA MET A 288 -4.12 1.10 14.75
C MET A 288 -3.98 2.56 14.28
N TYR A 289 -3.06 3.30 14.88
CA TYR A 289 -2.86 4.71 14.56
C TYR A 289 -2.32 4.88 13.13
N PRO A 290 -2.85 5.85 12.37
CA PRO A 290 -2.34 6.14 11.03
C PRO A 290 -0.87 6.55 11.07
N HIS A 291 -0.14 6.23 10.00
CA HIS A 291 1.25 6.68 9.81
C HIS A 291 2.26 6.23 10.88
N GLY A 292 1.97 5.20 11.68
CA GLY A 292 2.92 4.70 12.70
C GLY A 292 4.10 3.86 12.19
N GLY A 293 4.35 3.81 10.87
CA GLY A 293 5.42 2.97 10.31
C GLY A 293 5.27 1.47 10.60
N GLN A 294 4.03 1.01 10.81
CA GLN A 294 3.66 -0.38 11.08
C GLN A 294 2.49 -0.75 10.17
N VAL A 295 2.28 -2.04 9.91
CA VAL A 295 1.19 -2.52 9.04
C VAL A 295 -0.13 -2.41 9.81
N PRO A 296 -1.04 -1.43 9.56
CA PRO A 296 -2.39 -1.52 10.07
C PRO A 296 -3.04 -2.79 9.51
N TRP A 297 -3.22 -3.76 10.38
CA TRP A 297 -3.79 -5.08 10.08
C TRP A 297 -5.29 -5.04 9.74
N SER A 298 -5.91 -3.87 9.77
CA SER A 298 -7.33 -3.67 9.42
C SER A 298 -7.50 -2.65 8.29
N GLY A 299 -7.53 -3.16 7.06
CA GLY A 299 -8.11 -2.46 5.93
C GLY A 299 -9.39 -3.18 5.50
N VAL A 300 -10.52 -2.46 5.56
CA VAL A 300 -11.86 -2.84 5.06
C VAL A 300 -12.78 -3.55 6.06
N ALA A 301 -13.46 -2.77 6.91
CA ALA A 301 -14.69 -3.23 7.57
C ALA A 301 -15.79 -2.16 7.79
N ALA A 302 -15.54 -0.86 7.55
CA ALA A 302 -16.52 0.19 7.90
C ALA A 302 -17.28 0.84 6.71
N SER A 303 -17.06 0.43 5.46
CA SER A 303 -17.68 1.14 4.30
C SER A 303 -18.41 0.25 3.28
N PHE A 304 -18.53 -1.06 3.51
CA PHE A 304 -19.20 -1.98 2.57
C PHE A 304 -20.61 -2.43 2.98
N GLY A 305 -21.19 -1.81 4.01
CA GLY A 305 -22.55 -2.12 4.48
C GLY A 305 -23.69 -1.75 3.53
N SER A 306 -23.46 -0.95 2.47
CA SER A 306 -24.54 -0.46 1.59
C SER A 306 -24.37 -0.75 0.09
N TRP A 307 -23.31 -1.45 -0.35
CA TRP A 307 -22.98 -1.55 -1.80
C TRP A 307 -23.30 -2.90 -2.45
N GLY A 308 -24.16 -3.71 -1.84
CA GLY A 308 -24.59 -5.03 -2.34
C GLY A 308 -25.35 -5.03 -3.68
N TRP A 309 -25.62 -3.85 -4.26
CA TRP A 309 -26.43 -3.71 -5.48
C TRP A 309 -25.65 -3.54 -6.79
N TRP A 310 -24.32 -3.32 -6.77
CA TRP A 310 -23.57 -2.99 -7.99
C TRP A 310 -22.89 -4.16 -8.71
N PHE A 311 -22.89 -5.38 -8.14
CA PHE A 311 -22.24 -6.56 -8.74
C PHE A 311 -23.19 -7.48 -9.54
N ARG A 312 -24.36 -6.99 -9.95
CA ARG A 312 -25.18 -7.65 -10.98
C ARG A 312 -25.39 -6.70 -12.15
N ARG A 313 -24.45 -6.74 -13.10
CA ARG A 313 -24.65 -6.67 -14.57
C ARG A 313 -23.29 -6.68 -15.28
#